data_AF-A0A6B3H2D1-F1
#
_entry.id   AF-A0A6B3H2D1-F1
#
_cell.length_a   1.000
_cell.length_b   1.000
_cell.length_c   1.000
_cell.angle_alpha   90.00
_cell.angle_beta   90.00
_cell.angle_gamma   90.00
#
_symmetry.space_group_name_H-M   'P 1'
#
loop_
_entity.id
_entity.type
_entity.pdbx_description
1 polymer ?
#
loop_
_entity_poly.entity_id
_entity_poly.type
_entity_poly.pdbx_seq_one_letter_code
_entity_poly.pdbx_strand_id
1 'polypeptide(L)'
;LVSTGSTAGRIAAAGVPVTKVEELTGFPECLDGRVKTLHPRVHAGILADLRLDAHREQLAELGVEPFDLVVVNLYPFKETVASGASDDECVEQIDI
;
A
#
# COMPACT_ATOMS: atom_id res chain seq x y z
N LEU A 1 10.29 3.98 6.28
CA LEU A 1 8.80 3.92 6.25
C LEU A 1 8.36 4.03 4.81
N VAL A 2 7.58 3.08 4.32
CA VAL A 2 6.95 3.15 2.99
C VAL A 2 5.47 3.48 3.19
N SER A 3 4.96 4.49 2.48
CA SER A 3 3.55 4.91 2.62
C SER A 3 3.01 5.51 1.32
N THR A 4 1.69 5.59 1.21
CA THR A 4 0.99 6.19 0.06
C THR A 4 0.34 7.53 0.40
N GLY A 5 0.05 8.32 -0.63
CA GLY A 5 -0.91 9.43 -0.62
C GLY A 5 -0.89 10.32 0.64
N SER A 6 -2.08 10.54 1.20
CA SER A 6 -2.28 11.44 2.34
C SER A 6 -1.57 10.97 3.62
N THR A 7 -1.43 9.67 3.85
CA THR A 7 -0.69 9.11 4.99
C THR A 7 0.79 9.47 4.92
N ALA A 8 1.41 9.33 3.73
CA ALA A 8 2.80 9.75 3.52
C ALA A 8 2.97 11.25 3.78
N GLY A 9 2.03 12.06 3.29
CA GLY A 9 2.00 13.51 3.53
C GLY A 9 1.92 13.88 5.03
N ARG A 10 1.08 13.20 5.79
CA ARG A 10 0.93 13.43 7.25
C ARG A 10 2.19 13.07 8.03
N ILE A 11 2.82 11.93 7.70
CA ILE A 11 4.06 11.49 8.35
C ILE A 11 5.21 12.46 8.02
N ALA A 12 5.35 12.85 6.75
CA ALA A 12 6.37 13.80 6.31
C ALA A 12 6.18 15.19 6.95
N ALA A 13 4.94 15.66 7.10
CA ALA A 13 4.61 16.91 7.79
C ALA A 13 5.02 16.90 9.28
N ALA A 14 5.12 15.72 9.89
CA ALA A 14 5.65 15.54 11.24
C ALA A 14 7.19 15.49 11.29
N GLY A 15 7.89 15.69 10.17
CA GLY A 15 9.35 15.68 10.07
C GLY A 15 9.97 14.28 9.97
N VAL A 16 9.16 13.25 9.75
CA VAL A 16 9.63 11.86 9.63
C VAL A 16 9.87 11.52 8.16
N PRO A 17 11.05 10.98 7.78
CA PRO A 17 11.32 10.55 6.41
C PRO A 17 10.37 9.44 5.95
N VAL A 18 9.85 9.58 4.74
CA VAL A 18 8.95 8.60 4.10
C VAL A 18 9.41 8.34 2.68
N THR A 19 9.55 7.07 2.32
CA THR A 19 9.65 6.61 0.94
C THR A 19 8.25 6.44 0.39
N LYS A 20 7.95 7.08 -0.73
CA LYS A 20 6.63 6.90 -1.35
C LYS A 20 6.52 5.55 -2.06
N VAL A 21 5.33 4.99 -2.14
CA VAL A 21 5.12 3.73 -2.87
C VAL A 21 5.51 3.86 -4.35
N GLU A 22 5.31 5.01 -4.99
CA GLU A 22 5.72 5.20 -6.39
C GLU A 22 7.25 5.10 -6.57
N GLU A 23 8.03 5.51 -5.56
CA GLU A 23 9.50 5.37 -5.57
C GLU A 23 9.92 3.90 -5.44
N LEU A 24 9.18 3.13 -4.63
CA LEU A 24 9.41 1.69 -4.47
C LEU A 24 9.04 0.93 -5.75
N THR A 25 7.86 1.17 -6.30
CA THR A 25 7.32 0.42 -7.43
C THR A 25 7.89 0.88 -8.77
N GLY A 26 8.28 2.16 -8.88
CA GLY A 26 8.59 2.80 -10.16
C GLY A 26 7.37 3.05 -11.03
N PHE A 27 6.16 2.85 -10.50
CA PHE A 27 4.90 3.00 -11.21
C PHE A 27 4.16 4.25 -10.72
N PRO A 28 3.70 5.13 -11.62
CA PRO A 28 3.02 6.36 -11.23
C PRO A 28 1.63 6.08 -10.63
N GLU A 29 1.14 7.00 -9.81
CA GLU A 29 -0.25 6.97 -9.38
C GLU A 29 -1.19 7.13 -10.59
N CYS A 30 -2.18 6.26 -10.69
CA CYS A 30 -3.19 6.27 -11.76
C CYS A 30 -4.54 5.73 -11.26
N LEU A 31 -5.60 5.93 -12.05
CA LEU A 31 -6.96 5.46 -11.74
C LEU A 31 -7.41 5.88 -10.33
N ASP A 32 -7.16 7.14 -9.98
CA ASP A 32 -7.48 7.71 -8.66
C ASP A 32 -6.90 6.91 -7.48
N GLY A 33 -5.74 6.30 -7.70
CA GLY A 33 -5.00 5.57 -6.67
C GLY A 33 -5.47 4.13 -6.44
N ARG A 34 -6.41 3.61 -7.23
CA ARG A 34 -7.00 2.27 -7.08
C ARG A 34 -6.02 1.11 -7.17
N VAL A 35 -4.88 1.29 -7.85
CA VAL A 35 -3.91 0.21 -8.13
C VAL A 35 -2.51 0.50 -7.61
N LYS A 36 -2.34 1.56 -6.81
CA LYS A 36 -1.02 2.07 -6.41
C LYS A 36 -0.17 1.05 -5.63
N THR A 37 -0.80 0.19 -4.84
CA THR A 37 -0.12 -0.82 -4.00
C THR A 37 -0.18 -2.23 -4.57
N LEU A 38 -1.02 -2.48 -5.59
CA LEU A 38 -1.21 -3.78 -6.24
C LEU A 38 -0.04 -4.09 -7.19
N HIS A 39 1.16 -4.17 -6.62
CA HIS A 39 2.41 -4.30 -7.36
C HIS A 39 3.31 -5.39 -6.78
N PRO A 40 4.01 -6.20 -7.62
CA PRO A 40 4.90 -7.26 -7.14
C PRO A 40 5.99 -6.77 -6.18
N ARG A 41 6.55 -5.56 -6.40
CA ARG A 41 7.54 -4.99 -5.46
C ARG A 41 7.00 -4.67 -4.07
N VAL A 42 5.68 -4.51 -3.91
CA VAL A 42 5.04 -4.37 -2.61
C VAL A 42 4.75 -5.75 -2.04
N HIS A 43 4.00 -6.56 -2.79
CA HIS A 43 3.51 -7.85 -2.30
C HIS A 43 4.61 -8.91 -2.12
N ALA A 44 5.69 -8.89 -2.91
CA ALA A 44 6.83 -9.79 -2.68
C ALA A 44 7.49 -9.52 -1.32
N GLY A 45 7.65 -8.24 -0.95
CA GLY A 45 8.19 -7.88 0.37
C GLY A 45 7.28 -8.28 1.54
N ILE A 46 5.96 -8.39 1.32
CA ILE A 46 4.99 -8.81 2.33
C ILE A 46 4.87 -10.34 2.40
N LEU A 47 4.86 -11.02 1.25
CA LEU A 47 4.49 -12.44 1.13
C LEU A 47 5.68 -13.40 1.14
N ALA A 48 6.91 -12.91 0.98
CA ALA A 48 8.08 -13.77 0.99
C ALA A 48 8.26 -14.44 2.36
N ASP A 49 8.14 -15.78 2.39
CA ASP A 49 8.52 -16.57 3.55
C ASP A 49 10.03 -16.52 3.84
N LEU A 50 10.41 -15.66 4.79
CA LEU A 50 11.77 -15.48 5.27
C LEU A 50 12.28 -16.65 6.14
N ARG A 51 11.71 -17.85 6.04
CA ARG A 51 12.31 -19.10 6.57
C ARG A 51 12.94 -19.93 5.46
N LEU A 52 12.64 -19.63 4.20
CA LEU A 52 13.10 -20.35 3.02
C LEU A 52 14.20 -19.56 2.30
N ASP A 53 15.38 -20.14 2.14
CA ASP A 53 16.51 -19.45 1.47
C ASP A 53 16.18 -19.10 0.01
N ALA A 54 15.44 -19.96 -0.70
CA ALA A 54 14.96 -19.70 -2.05
C ALA A 54 14.14 -18.40 -2.18
N HIS A 55 13.33 -18.06 -1.18
CA HIS A 55 12.56 -16.81 -1.20
C HIS A 55 13.45 -15.59 -0.95
N ARG A 56 14.48 -15.71 -0.09
CA ARG A 56 15.43 -14.63 0.14
C ARG A 56 16.26 -14.34 -1.12
N GLU A 57 16.70 -15.38 -1.80
CA GLU A 57 17.41 -15.27 -3.07
C GLU A 57 16.54 -14.58 -4.12
N GLN A 58 15.28 -14.99 -4.25
CA GLN A 58 14.34 -14.37 -5.18
C GLN A 58 14.07 -12.88 -4.85
N LEU A 59 13.95 -12.51 -3.57
CA LEU A 59 13.86 -11.11 -3.16
C LEU A 59 15.10 -10.31 -3.58
N ALA A 60 16.30 -10.87 -3.38
CA ALA A 60 17.55 -10.23 -3.76
C ALA A 60 17.66 -10.05 -5.28
N GLU A 61 17.29 -11.04 -6.07
CA GLU A 61 17.24 -10.97 -7.54
C GLU A 61 16.28 -9.89 -8.04
N LEU A 62 15.12 -9.74 -7.39
CA LEU A 62 14.12 -8.73 -7.73
C LEU A 62 14.47 -7.33 -7.19
N GLY A 63 15.47 -7.23 -6.32
CA GLY A 63 15.82 -5.99 -5.61
C GLY A 63 14.70 -5.49 -4.70
N VAL A 64 14.02 -6.41 -4.00
CA VAL A 64 12.91 -6.11 -3.08
C VAL A 64 13.33 -6.42 -1.65
N GLU A 65 13.18 -5.45 -0.76
CA GLU A 65 13.35 -5.66 0.68
C GLU A 65 12.05 -6.14 1.33
N PRO A 66 12.11 -7.02 2.34
CA PRO A 66 10.91 -7.48 3.05
C PRO A 66 10.34 -6.41 4.01
N PHE A 67 9.04 -6.54 4.32
CA PHE A 67 8.37 -5.73 5.32
C PHE A 67 8.15 -6.51 6.62
N ASP A 68 8.78 -6.08 7.71
CA ASP A 68 8.57 -6.69 9.04
C ASP A 68 7.26 -6.25 9.71
N LEU A 69 6.71 -5.10 9.30
CA LEU A 69 5.49 -4.53 9.85
C LEU A 69 4.64 -3.91 8.74
N VAL A 70 3.35 -4.28 8.73
CA VAL A 70 2.33 -3.72 7.85
C VAL A 70 1.24 -3.10 8.71
N VAL A 71 0.99 -1.80 8.54
CA VAL A 71 -0.05 -1.05 9.26
C VAL A 71 -1.03 -0.49 8.25
N VAL A 72 -2.25 -1.03 8.23
CA VAL A 72 -3.31 -0.64 7.29
C VAL A 72 -4.63 -0.51 8.05
N ASN A 73 -5.42 0.50 7.69
CA ASN A 73 -6.84 0.59 8.03
C ASN A 73 -7.63 0.74 6.73
N LEU A 74 -8.88 0.29 6.76
CA LEU A 74 -9.75 0.27 5.58
C LEU A 74 -10.62 1.51 5.55
N TYR A 75 -11.12 1.82 4.35
CA TYR A 75 -12.11 2.86 4.16
C TYR A 75 -13.39 2.52 4.95
N PRO A 76 -14.08 3.52 5.53
CA PRO A 76 -15.19 3.32 6.45
C PRO A 76 -16.50 2.98 5.72
N PHE A 77 -16.51 1.86 4.98
CA PHE A 77 -17.61 1.46 4.10
C PHE A 77 -18.95 1.37 4.85
N LYS A 78 -18.95 0.78 6.05
CA LYS A 78 -20.16 0.62 6.85
C LYS A 78 -20.75 1.97 7.24
N GLU A 79 -19.90 2.90 7.65
CA GLU A 79 -20.30 4.26 8.02
C GLU A 79 -20.83 5.03 6.80
N THR A 80 -20.21 4.85 5.62
CA THR A 80 -20.68 5.46 4.36
C THR A 80 -22.05 4.95 3.94
N VAL A 81 -22.31 3.65 4.06
CA VAL A 81 -23.66 3.12 3.81
C VAL A 81 -24.67 3.68 4.82
N ALA A 82 -24.28 3.75 6.11
CA ALA A 82 -25.15 4.24 7.16
C ALA A 82 -25.44 5.75 7.09
N SER A 83 -24.59 6.54 6.43
CA SER A 83 -24.82 7.97 6.24
C SER A 83 -25.88 8.28 5.17
N GLY A 84 -26.33 7.26 4.42
CA GLY A 84 -27.27 7.43 3.31
C GLY A 84 -26.61 7.89 2.01
N ALA A 85 -25.31 7.61 1.85
CA ALA A 85 -24.61 7.83 0.59
C ALA A 85 -25.27 7.04 -0.56
N SER A 86 -25.11 7.51 -1.79
CA SER A 86 -25.56 6.81 -2.99
C SER A 86 -24.80 5.50 -3.21
N ASP A 87 -25.37 4.62 -4.04
CA ASP A 87 -24.74 3.34 -4.39
C ASP A 87 -23.33 3.56 -4.98
N ASP A 88 -23.17 4.53 -5.89
CA ASP A 88 -21.88 4.87 -6.49
C ASP A 88 -20.86 5.35 -5.43
N GLU A 89 -21.27 6.23 -4.52
CA GLU A 89 -20.40 6.69 -3.42
C GLU A 89 -20.01 5.55 -2.47
N CYS A 90 -20.91 4.58 -2.24
CA CYS A 90 -20.58 3.39 -1.47
C CYS A 90 -19.58 2.50 -2.22
N VAL A 91 -19.77 2.30 -3.52
CA VAL A 91 -18.85 1.52 -4.37
C VAL A 91 -17.44 2.13 -4.35
N GLU A 92 -17.31 3.46 -4.34
CA GLU A 92 -16.02 4.13 -4.21
C GLU A 92 -15.31 3.87 -2.87
N GLN A 93 -16.02 3.39 -1.85
CA GLN A 93 -15.44 3.03 -0.54
C GLN A 93 -15.03 1.56 -0.42
N ILE A 94 -15.14 0.78 -1.50
CA ILE A 94 -14.62 -0.59 -1.54
C ILE A 94 -13.12 -0.53 -1.74
N ASP A 95 -12.38 -0.84 -0.68
CA ASP A 95 -10.92 -0.90 -0.67
C ASP A 95 -10.42 -2.20 -1.33
N ILE A 96 -9.31 -2.11 -2.08
CA ILE A 96 -8.71 -3.22 -2.85
C ILE A 96 -7.21 -3.33 -2.55
#